data_AF-A0A7R9VIL9-F1
#
_entry.id   AF-A0A7R9VIL9-F1
#
_cell.length_a   1.000
_cell.length_b   1.000
_cell.length_c   1.000
_cell.angle_alpha   90.00
_cell.angle_beta   90.00
_cell.angle_gamma   90.00
#
_symmetry.space_group_name_H-M   'P 1'
#
loop_
_entity.id
_entity.type
_entity.pdbx_description
1 polymer ?
#
loop_
_entity_poly.entity_id
_entity_poly.type
_entity_poly.pdbx_seq_one_letter_code
_entity_poly.pdbx_strand_id
1 'polypeptide(L)'
;TLACILSSFPWQPDGPPQPPSCQATSHFRCFPSPLPCFQIKGKGVTLKGYYTNSNNKFAGESTVMLNLQNKLNATFSQDALQTGKWTFMQGRTTVEPSYNFTRKAPAISLTRKIRQDALKATYDVKSEGLALEWQHNLVKLNVATKIGRDSKFVSILKPTVGVTLEKAFSV
;
A
#
# COMPACT_ATOMS: atom_id res chain seq x y z
N THR A 1 -29.84 6.86 -3.07
CA THR A 1 -29.50 8.19 -3.59
C THR A 1 -28.93 9.00 -2.45
N LEU A 2 -27.61 9.17 -2.37
CA LEU A 2 -26.98 9.96 -1.31
C LEU A 2 -26.88 11.40 -1.81
N ALA A 3 -27.76 12.24 -1.28
CA ALA A 3 -27.78 13.67 -1.51
C ALA A 3 -26.71 14.33 -0.63
N CYS A 4 -25.82 15.11 -1.24
CA CYS A 4 -25.21 16.25 -0.54
C CYS A 4 -26.32 17.30 -0.39
N ILE A 5 -26.89 17.42 0.81
CA ILE A 5 -27.73 18.57 1.12
C ILE A 5 -26.77 19.76 1.31
N LEU A 6 -26.65 20.59 0.28
CA LEU A 6 -26.14 21.96 0.41
C LEU A 6 -27.19 22.73 1.21
N SER A 7 -27.07 22.75 2.54
CA SER A 7 -27.82 23.71 3.34
C SER A 7 -27.21 25.09 3.12
N SER A 8 -28.00 26.00 2.57
CA SER A 8 -27.72 27.44 2.50
C SER A 8 -27.38 27.97 3.90
N PHE A 9 -26.24 28.66 4.02
CA PHE A 9 -25.89 29.41 5.22
C PHE A 9 -26.68 30.73 5.27
N PRO A 10 -27.14 31.20 6.45
CA PRO A 10 -27.55 32.58 6.61
C PRO A 10 -26.33 33.49 6.46
N TRP A 11 -26.45 34.49 5.58
CA TRP A 11 -25.44 35.53 5.38
C TRP A 11 -25.25 36.32 6.69
N GLN A 12 -24.03 36.33 7.24
CA GLN A 12 -23.62 37.22 8.33
C GLN A 12 -22.75 38.36 7.74
N PRO A 13 -23.01 39.64 8.08
CA PRO A 13 -22.40 40.75 7.36
C PRO A 13 -20.90 40.98 7.65
N ASP A 14 -20.39 40.55 8.82
CA ASP A 14 -19.09 41.02 9.34
C ASP A 14 -18.20 39.91 9.90
N GLY A 15 -17.80 38.94 9.06
CA GLY A 15 -16.80 37.94 9.45
C GLY A 15 -16.06 37.32 8.26
N PRO A 16 -14.79 36.90 8.42
CA PRO A 16 -14.03 36.25 7.35
C PRO A 16 -14.69 34.91 6.97
N PRO A 17 -14.74 34.56 5.67
CA PRO A 17 -15.38 33.32 5.20
C PRO A 17 -14.64 32.11 5.79
N GLN A 18 -15.34 31.30 6.59
CA GLN A 18 -14.78 30.07 7.12
C GLN A 18 -14.80 28.95 6.06
N PRO A 19 -13.74 28.14 5.94
CA PRO A 19 -13.75 26.99 5.06
C PRO A 19 -14.77 25.95 5.54
N PRO A 20 -15.44 25.22 4.62
CA PRO A 20 -16.52 24.30 4.98
C PRO A 20 -15.99 23.18 5.89
N SER A 21 -16.54 23.10 7.10
CA SER A 21 -16.29 21.99 8.03
C SER A 21 -17.36 20.91 7.82
N CYS A 22 -16.97 19.81 7.18
CA CYS A 22 -17.80 18.60 7.15
C CYS A 22 -17.67 17.88 8.50
N GLN A 23 -18.63 18.08 9.41
CA GLN A 23 -18.82 17.19 10.55
C GLN A 23 -19.71 16.02 10.12
N ALA A 24 -19.16 14.81 10.08
CA ALA A 24 -19.92 13.58 9.90
C ALA A 24 -19.77 12.72 11.17
N THR A 25 -20.79 12.77 12.02
CA THR A 25 -20.98 11.87 13.15
C THR A 25 -21.62 10.58 12.65
N SER A 26 -20.90 9.46 12.66
CA SER A 26 -21.47 8.15 13.01
C SER A 26 -20.35 7.14 13.30
N HIS A 27 -20.47 6.47 14.45
CA HIS A 27 -19.49 5.61 15.07
C HIS A 27 -19.23 4.31 14.29
N PHE A 28 -18.22 4.20 13.43
CA PHE A 28 -17.56 2.90 13.13
C PHE A 28 -16.10 3.13 12.74
N ARG A 29 -15.16 2.63 13.56
CA ARG A 29 -13.75 3.04 13.58
C ARG A 29 -13.01 2.75 12.27
N CYS A 30 -12.71 3.80 11.52
CA CYS A 30 -11.54 3.86 10.66
C CYS A 30 -10.29 3.83 11.58
N PHE A 31 -9.52 2.74 11.55
CA PHE A 31 -8.20 2.68 12.21
C PHE A 31 -7.23 3.70 11.60
N PRO A 32 -6.23 4.20 12.34
CA PRO A 32 -5.81 5.59 12.31
C PRO A 32 -5.06 5.89 11.01
N SER A 33 -5.72 6.55 10.08
CA SER A 33 -5.05 7.31 9.02
C SER A 33 -5.81 8.62 8.83
N PRO A 34 -5.12 9.77 8.67
CA PRO A 34 -5.75 11.09 8.54
C PRO A 34 -6.44 11.31 7.18
N LEU A 35 -6.76 10.22 6.46
CA LEU A 35 -7.22 10.26 5.07
C LEU A 35 -8.73 10.00 4.99
N PRO A 36 -9.43 10.63 4.03
CA PRO A 36 -10.84 10.38 3.80
C PRO A 36 -11.04 8.91 3.44
N CYS A 37 -11.72 8.19 4.33
CA CYS A 37 -12.12 6.80 4.14
C CYS A 37 -13.64 6.79 3.96
N PHE A 38 -14.12 6.24 2.85
CA PHE A 38 -15.54 6.16 2.52
C PHE A 38 -15.91 4.71 2.23
N GLN A 39 -17.20 4.37 2.31
CA GLN A 39 -17.64 3.00 2.08
C GLN A 39 -18.33 2.84 0.73
N ILE A 40 -17.97 1.77 0.01
CA ILE A 40 -18.71 1.31 -1.17
C ILE A 40 -19.30 -0.06 -0.82
N LYS A 41 -20.64 -0.19 -0.85
CA LYS A 41 -21.35 -1.44 -0.48
C LYS A 41 -20.94 -2.01 0.89
N GLY A 42 -20.74 -1.15 1.90
CA GLY A 42 -20.32 -1.57 3.24
C GLY A 42 -18.85 -2.00 3.35
N LYS A 43 -18.03 -1.77 2.31
CA LYS A 43 -16.59 -2.04 2.30
C LYS A 43 -15.81 -0.75 2.42
N GLY A 44 -14.83 -0.71 3.32
CA GLY A 44 -13.97 0.47 3.52
C GLY A 44 -13.07 0.71 2.31
N VAL A 45 -13.09 1.93 1.81
CA VAL A 45 -12.28 2.39 0.67
C VAL A 45 -11.49 3.62 1.10
N THR A 46 -10.19 3.60 0.84
CA THR A 46 -9.29 4.73 1.05
C THR A 46 -8.73 5.15 -0.28
N LEU A 47 -8.92 6.41 -0.66
CA LEU A 47 -8.36 6.99 -1.87
C LEU A 47 -7.33 8.06 -1.48
N LYS A 48 -6.12 7.95 -2.01
CA LYS A 48 -5.08 8.95 -1.89
C LYS A 48 -4.80 9.52 -3.27
N GLY A 49 -4.86 10.83 -3.40
CA GLY A 49 -4.45 11.55 -4.60
C GLY A 49 -3.23 12.41 -4.28
N TYR A 50 -2.27 12.42 -5.20
CA TYR A 50 -1.11 13.27 -5.18
C TYR A 50 -1.16 14.12 -6.46
N TYR A 51 -1.22 15.43 -6.29
CA TYR A 51 -1.18 16.38 -7.39
C TYR A 51 0.09 17.22 -7.27
N THR A 52 0.85 17.31 -8.36
CA THR A 52 2.06 18.14 -8.43
C THR A 52 1.82 19.29 -9.39
N ASN A 53 1.84 20.52 -8.85
CA ASN A 53 1.57 21.75 -9.61
C ASN A 53 2.70 22.08 -10.61
N SER A 54 3.94 21.65 -10.34
CA SER A 54 5.10 21.94 -11.20
C SER A 54 5.05 21.24 -12.56
N ASN A 55 4.42 20.06 -12.63
CA ASN A 55 4.37 19.23 -13.84
C ASN A 55 2.93 18.91 -14.27
N ASN A 56 1.92 19.47 -13.59
CA ASN A 56 0.50 19.11 -13.73
C ASN A 56 0.24 17.60 -13.68
N LYS A 57 1.06 16.85 -12.93
CA LYS A 57 0.95 15.39 -12.85
C LYS A 57 0.07 14.99 -11.69
N PHE A 58 -0.89 14.12 -11.99
CA PHE A 58 -1.72 13.46 -10.99
C PHE A 58 -1.31 11.98 -10.83
N ALA A 59 -1.21 11.53 -9.60
CA ALA A 59 -1.04 10.14 -9.25
C ALA A 59 -1.93 9.81 -8.05
N GLY A 60 -2.22 8.53 -7.83
CA GLY A 60 -3.01 8.14 -6.70
C GLY A 60 -2.89 6.68 -6.35
N GLU A 61 -3.44 6.36 -5.19
CA GLU A 61 -3.51 5.04 -4.61
C GLU A 61 -4.94 4.82 -4.10
N SER A 62 -5.57 3.76 -4.58
CA SER A 62 -6.85 3.28 -4.05
C SER A 62 -6.62 2.01 -3.26
N THR A 63 -7.14 1.96 -2.05
CA THR A 63 -7.19 0.77 -1.20
C THR A 63 -8.64 0.42 -0.96
N VAL A 64 -9.01 -0.84 -1.22
CA VAL A 64 -10.33 -1.39 -0.90
C VAL A 64 -10.16 -2.53 0.09
N MET A 65 -10.77 -2.41 1.26
CA MET A 65 -10.85 -3.48 2.25
C MET A 65 -12.06 -4.36 1.95
N LEU A 66 -11.81 -5.58 1.46
CA LEU A 66 -12.88 -6.54 1.17
C LEU A 66 -13.39 -7.20 2.45
N ASN A 67 -12.48 -7.53 3.37
CA ASN A 67 -12.78 -7.98 4.73
C ASN A 67 -11.52 -7.77 5.62
N LEU A 68 -11.53 -8.27 6.86
CA LEU A 68 -10.40 -8.16 7.78
C LEU A 68 -9.11 -8.84 7.28
N GLN A 69 -9.23 -9.80 6.37
CA GLN A 69 -8.12 -10.62 5.87
C GLN A 69 -7.73 -10.28 4.42
N ASN A 70 -8.57 -9.56 3.69
CA ASN A 70 -8.42 -9.31 2.26
C ASN A 70 -8.46 -7.82 1.97
N LYS A 71 -7.41 -7.32 1.34
CA LYS A 71 -7.28 -5.94 0.91
C LYS A 71 -6.80 -5.89 -0.54
N LEU A 72 -7.46 -5.08 -1.35
CA LEU A 72 -7.00 -4.74 -2.68
C LEU A 72 -6.34 -3.36 -2.63
N ASN A 73 -5.26 -3.19 -3.36
CA ASN A 73 -4.56 -1.93 -3.53
C ASN A 73 -4.25 -1.71 -5.02
N ALA A 74 -4.50 -0.52 -5.50
CA ALA A 74 -4.28 -0.13 -6.88
C ALA A 74 -3.60 1.23 -6.90
N THR A 75 -2.44 1.33 -7.53
CA THR A 75 -1.76 2.60 -7.78
C THR A 75 -1.96 3.00 -9.23
N PHE A 76 -2.21 4.28 -9.47
CA PHE A 76 -2.45 4.83 -10.80
C PHE A 76 -1.72 6.17 -10.95
N SER A 77 -1.35 6.46 -12.19
CA SER A 77 -0.98 7.80 -12.65
C SER A 77 -2.05 8.30 -13.61
N GLN A 78 -2.01 9.59 -13.92
CA GLN A 78 -2.91 10.29 -14.82
C GLN A 78 -3.29 9.48 -16.08
N ASP A 79 -2.32 8.79 -16.69
CA ASP A 79 -2.54 8.11 -17.97
C ASP A 79 -2.67 6.57 -17.86
N ALA A 80 -2.39 5.99 -16.69
CA ALA A 80 -2.32 4.53 -16.57
C ALA A 80 -2.44 4.02 -15.14
N LEU A 81 -3.06 2.84 -15.01
CA LEU A 81 -2.92 2.00 -13.82
C LEU A 81 -1.47 1.48 -13.76
N GLN A 82 -0.80 1.65 -12.63
CA GLN A 82 0.60 1.28 -12.47
C GLN A 82 0.77 -0.08 -11.82
N THR A 83 0.12 -0.31 -10.67
CA THR A 83 0.26 -1.56 -9.92
C THR A 83 -1.06 -1.99 -9.31
N GLY A 84 -1.41 -3.26 -9.45
CA GLY A 84 -2.46 -3.91 -8.69
C GLY A 84 -1.83 -4.86 -7.68
N LYS A 85 -2.26 -4.80 -6.43
CA LYS A 85 -1.79 -5.68 -5.35
C LYS A 85 -2.99 -6.19 -4.58
N TRP A 86 -3.05 -7.50 -4.37
CA TRP A 86 -4.01 -8.10 -3.47
C TRP A 86 -3.25 -8.65 -2.28
N THR A 87 -3.63 -8.24 -1.07
CA THR A 87 -3.11 -8.74 0.19
C THR A 87 -4.14 -9.71 0.78
N PHE A 88 -3.72 -10.94 1.03
CA PHE A 88 -4.48 -11.96 1.75
C PHE A 88 -3.74 -12.35 3.03
N MET A 89 -4.42 -12.30 4.17
CA MET A 89 -3.86 -12.64 5.48
C MET A 89 -4.55 -13.87 6.05
N GLN A 90 -3.76 -14.87 6.41
CA GLN A 90 -4.22 -16.07 7.10
C GLN A 90 -3.34 -16.31 8.34
N GLY A 91 -3.89 -15.97 9.51
CA GLY A 91 -3.18 -16.07 10.78
C GLY A 91 -1.93 -15.21 10.83
N ARG A 92 -0.75 -15.84 10.82
CA ARG A 92 0.56 -15.17 10.84
C ARG A 92 1.21 -15.03 9.46
N THR A 93 0.52 -15.49 8.42
CA THR A 93 1.02 -15.48 7.05
C THR A 93 0.23 -14.47 6.23
N THR A 94 0.94 -13.67 5.44
CA THR A 94 0.40 -12.69 4.50
C THR A 94 0.94 -13.02 3.13
N VAL A 95 0.05 -13.22 2.16
CA VAL A 95 0.39 -13.41 0.75
C VAL A 95 -0.02 -12.15 0.01
N GLU A 96 0.88 -11.60 -0.79
CA GLU A 96 0.68 -10.40 -1.58
C GLU A 96 1.08 -10.65 -3.04
N PRO A 97 0.22 -11.27 -3.87
CA PRO A 97 0.35 -11.18 -5.32
C PRO A 97 0.22 -9.71 -5.75
N SER A 98 1.12 -9.29 -6.64
CA SER A 98 1.10 -7.98 -7.27
C SER A 98 1.43 -8.07 -8.75
N TYR A 99 0.93 -7.10 -9.50
CA TYR A 99 1.19 -6.98 -10.92
C TYR A 99 1.51 -5.53 -11.25
N ASN A 100 2.69 -5.30 -11.79
CA ASN A 100 3.08 -4.00 -12.31
C ASN A 100 2.68 -3.93 -13.80
N PHE A 101 1.66 -3.13 -14.11
CA PHE A 101 1.12 -2.98 -15.46
C PHE A 101 2.10 -2.25 -16.39
N THR A 102 2.87 -1.30 -15.87
CA THR A 102 3.87 -0.56 -16.64
C THR A 102 4.99 -1.49 -17.14
N ARG A 103 5.44 -2.40 -16.28
CA ARG A 103 6.52 -3.36 -16.60
C ARG A 103 5.98 -4.69 -17.11
N LYS A 104 4.67 -4.92 -17.10
CA LYS A 104 4.04 -6.23 -17.34
C LYS A 104 4.70 -7.33 -16.51
N ALA A 105 4.98 -7.03 -15.24
CA ALA A 105 5.78 -7.86 -14.36
C ALA A 105 4.90 -8.37 -13.19
N PRO A 106 4.58 -9.67 -13.14
CA PRO A 106 3.99 -10.28 -11.98
C PRO A 106 5.05 -10.47 -10.89
N ALA A 107 4.66 -10.21 -9.64
CA ALA A 107 5.46 -10.51 -8.47
C ALA A 107 4.59 -11.08 -7.36
N ILE A 108 5.16 -11.91 -6.51
CA ILE A 108 4.48 -12.48 -5.35
C ILE A 108 5.35 -12.21 -4.13
N SER A 109 4.74 -11.67 -3.08
CA SER A 109 5.39 -11.57 -1.77
C SER A 109 4.69 -12.45 -0.75
N LEU A 110 5.46 -13.15 0.07
CA LEU A 110 4.98 -13.96 1.18
C LEU A 110 5.66 -13.45 2.43
N THR A 111 4.88 -12.95 3.38
CA THR A 111 5.37 -12.54 4.70
C THR A 111 4.84 -13.50 5.76
N ARG A 112 5.70 -13.99 6.65
CA ARG A 112 5.33 -14.83 7.78
C ARG A 112 5.93 -14.26 9.05
N LYS A 113 5.08 -14.03 10.05
CA LYS A 113 5.50 -13.62 11.40
C LYS A 113 5.77 -14.85 12.26
N ILE A 114 6.97 -14.96 12.82
CA ILE A 114 7.40 -16.05 13.69
C ILE A 114 7.88 -15.45 15.01
N ARG A 115 7.01 -15.45 16.03
CA ARG A 115 7.28 -14.83 17.34
C ARG A 115 7.62 -13.34 17.20
N GLN A 116 8.87 -12.95 17.45
CA GLN A 116 9.38 -11.58 17.33
C GLN A 116 9.94 -11.27 15.93
N ASP A 117 9.98 -12.28 15.06
CA ASP A 117 10.61 -12.20 13.75
C ASP A 117 9.54 -12.04 12.67
N ALA A 118 9.90 -11.34 11.60
CA ALA A 118 9.15 -11.33 10.36
C ALA A 118 10.06 -11.76 9.21
N LEU A 119 9.65 -12.82 8.51
CA LEU A 119 10.29 -13.27 7.28
C LEU A 119 9.43 -12.85 6.10
N LYS A 120 10.03 -12.25 5.08
CA LYS A 120 9.37 -11.87 3.85
C LYS A 120 10.16 -12.38 2.66
N ALA A 121 9.56 -13.24 1.88
CA ALA A 121 10.07 -13.67 0.58
C ALA A 121 9.34 -12.91 -0.52
N THR A 122 10.05 -12.46 -1.54
CA THR A 122 9.48 -11.80 -2.70
C THR A 122 10.10 -12.39 -3.95
N TYR A 123 9.27 -12.72 -4.92
CA TYR A 123 9.71 -13.24 -6.21
C TYR A 123 9.08 -12.42 -7.33
N ASP A 124 9.91 -11.84 -8.19
CA ASP A 124 9.50 -11.15 -9.41
C ASP A 124 9.70 -12.11 -10.59
N VAL A 125 8.59 -12.50 -11.22
CA VAL A 125 8.55 -13.54 -12.25
C VAL A 125 9.26 -13.07 -13.53
N LYS A 126 9.19 -11.77 -13.84
CA LYS A 126 9.72 -11.24 -15.10
C LYS A 126 11.24 -11.07 -15.04
N SER A 127 11.75 -10.60 -13.91
CA SER A 127 13.18 -10.37 -13.70
C SER A 127 13.90 -11.57 -13.09
N GLU A 128 13.15 -12.64 -12.79
CA GLU A 128 13.60 -13.82 -12.05
C GLU A 128 14.31 -13.44 -10.74
N GLY A 129 13.89 -12.32 -10.15
CA GLY A 129 14.46 -11.77 -8.93
C GLY A 129 13.86 -12.43 -7.70
N LEU A 130 14.70 -12.97 -6.84
CA LEU A 130 14.33 -13.46 -5.52
C LEU A 130 14.88 -12.50 -4.46
N ALA A 131 14.04 -12.06 -3.54
CA ALA A 131 14.45 -11.29 -2.37
C ALA A 131 13.91 -11.94 -1.10
N LEU A 132 14.78 -12.14 -0.12
CA LEU A 132 14.46 -12.59 1.23
C LEU A 132 14.78 -11.47 2.20
N GLU A 133 13.84 -11.19 3.08
CA GLU A 133 13.95 -10.18 4.11
C GLU A 133 13.64 -10.83 5.45
N TRP A 134 14.54 -10.67 6.42
CA TRP A 134 14.35 -11.09 7.79
C TRP A 134 14.43 -9.86 8.67
N GLN A 135 13.42 -9.67 9.50
CA GLN A 135 13.37 -8.59 10.46
C GLN A 135 13.25 -9.18 11.86
N HIS A 136 14.14 -8.77 12.76
CA HIS A 136 14.10 -9.11 14.18
C HIS A 136 14.41 -7.86 14.99
N ASN A 137 13.41 -7.40 15.76
CA ASN A 137 13.49 -6.17 16.55
C ASN A 137 13.94 -4.96 15.69
N LEU A 138 15.13 -4.41 15.95
CA LEU A 138 15.69 -3.26 15.26
C LEU A 138 16.54 -3.64 14.03
N VAL A 139 16.76 -4.93 13.80
CA VAL A 139 17.61 -5.44 12.73
C VAL A 139 16.75 -5.91 11.57
N LYS A 140 17.09 -5.43 10.38
CA LYS A 140 16.48 -5.84 9.12
C LYS A 140 17.57 -6.30 8.15
N LEU A 141 17.60 -7.58 7.84
CA LEU A 141 18.46 -8.19 6.84
C LEU A 141 17.68 -8.37 5.55
N ASN A 142 18.24 -7.93 4.42
CA ASN A 142 17.69 -8.14 3.10
C ASN A 142 18.74 -8.82 2.21
N VAL A 143 18.36 -9.90 1.56
CA VAL A 143 19.19 -10.65 0.61
C VAL A 143 18.41 -10.74 -0.68
N ALA A 144 18.91 -10.14 -1.75
CA ALA A 144 18.30 -10.17 -3.07
C ALA A 144 19.25 -10.77 -4.10
N THR A 145 18.74 -11.61 -4.99
CA THR A 145 19.52 -12.22 -6.06
C THR A 145 18.65 -12.40 -7.30
N LYS A 146 19.29 -12.53 -8.46
CA LYS A 146 18.61 -12.98 -9.68
C LYS A 146 18.88 -14.45 -9.88
N ILE A 147 17.83 -15.19 -10.20
CA ILE A 147 17.94 -16.59 -10.57
C ILE A 147 18.20 -16.62 -12.07
N GLY A 148 19.35 -17.12 -12.49
CA GLY A 148 19.62 -17.43 -13.89
C GLY A 148 19.21 -18.87 -14.16
N ARG A 149 18.26 -19.09 -15.07
CA ARG A 149 17.97 -20.42 -15.62
C ARG A 149 18.96 -20.74 -16.73
N ASP A 150 20.04 -21.44 -16.39
CA ASP A 150 20.79 -22.19 -17.39
C ASP A 150 20.21 -23.61 -17.45
N SER A 151 20.15 -24.17 -18.65
CA SER A 151 19.43 -25.38 -19.05
C SER A 151 19.73 -26.66 -18.24
N LYS A 152 20.71 -26.63 -17.33
CA LYS A 152 21.09 -27.75 -16.45
C LYS A 152 21.22 -27.39 -14.97
N PHE A 153 21.29 -26.11 -14.58
CA PHE A 153 21.48 -25.69 -13.20
C PHE A 153 20.83 -24.34 -12.90
N VAL A 154 20.26 -24.21 -11.69
CA VAL A 154 19.78 -22.93 -11.15
C VAL A 154 21.01 -22.14 -10.67
N SER A 155 21.37 -21.09 -11.40
CA SER A 155 22.51 -20.24 -11.03
C SER A 155 22.05 -19.03 -10.23
N ILE A 156 22.74 -18.73 -9.13
CA ILE A 156 22.50 -17.54 -8.30
C ILE A 156 23.41 -16.43 -8.84
N LEU A 157 22.82 -15.42 -9.47
CA LEU A 157 23.56 -14.31 -10.05
C LEU A 157 23.65 -13.17 -9.03
N LYS A 158 24.90 -12.78 -8.72
CA LYS A 158 25.30 -11.60 -7.93
C LYS A 158 24.36 -11.28 -6.76
N PRO A 159 24.46 -12.01 -5.63
CA PRO A 159 23.65 -11.70 -4.47
C PRO A 159 24.01 -10.31 -3.92
N THR A 160 22.98 -9.52 -3.63
CA THR A 160 23.07 -8.25 -2.93
C THR A 160 22.59 -8.49 -1.50
N VAL A 161 23.42 -8.16 -0.52
CA VAL A 161 23.09 -8.27 0.90
C VAL A 161 23.09 -6.87 1.50
N GLY A 162 21.99 -6.52 2.17
CA GLY A 162 21.83 -5.26 2.89
C GLY A 162 21.43 -5.53 4.34
N VAL A 163 22.02 -4.77 5.26
CA VAL A 163 21.62 -4.76 6.67
C VAL A 163 21.17 -3.34 6.99
N THR A 164 20.00 -3.22 7.60
CA THR A 164 19.46 -1.95 8.08
C THR A 164 19.21 -2.08 9.58
N LEU A 165 19.72 -1.09 10.33
CA LEU A 165 19.47 -0.95 11.75
C LEU A 165 18.49 0.22 11.93
N GLU A 166 17.25 -0.08 12.27
CA GLU A 166 16.27 0.95 12.60
C GLU A 166 16.51 1.37 14.05
N LYS A 167 17.22 2.48 14.25
CA LYS A 167 17.46 3.00 15.60
C LYS A 167 16.20 3.72 16.09
N ALA A 168 15.49 3.11 17.04
CA ALA A 168 14.42 3.78 17.76
C ALA A 168 15.04 4.79 18.74
N PHE A 169 15.22 6.03 18.31
CA PHE A 169 15.43 7.12 19.25
C PHE A 169 14.07 7.51 19.81
N SER A 170 13.71 6.92 20.96
CA SER A 170 12.71 7.53 21.83
C SER A 170 13.45 8.58 22.68
N VAL A 171 13.18 9.86 22.43
CA VAL A 171 13.48 10.96 23.36
C VAL A 171 12.23 11.23 24.16
#